data_AF-A0A961YEX0-F1
#
_entry.id   AF-A0A961YEX0-F1
#
_cell.length_a   1.000
_cell.length_b   1.000
_cell.length_c   1.000
_cell.angle_alpha   90.00
_cell.angle_beta   90.00
_cell.angle_gamma   90.00
#
_symmetry.space_group_name_H-M   'P 1'
#
loop_
_entity.id
_entity.type
_entity.pdbx_description
1 polymer ?
#
loop_
_entity_poly.entity_id
_entity_poly.type
_entity_poly.pdbx_seq_one_letter_code
_entity_poly.pdbx_strand_id
1 'polypeptide(L)'
;AEKFTVVHGGVVAPSAPSGGPVGALQARAQALATATETIAVQAAVTISEPVVNTKAQQAAEARMKGYEGEACGECGNFTMVRNGTCLKCDTCGSTSGCS
;
A
#
# COMPACT_ATOMS: atom_id res chain seq x y z
N ALA A 1 -48.93 -32.94 -18.88
CA ALA A 1 -47.96 -31.91 -18.46
C ALA A 1 -47.16 -32.49 -17.30
N GLU A 2 -45.84 -32.54 -17.23
CA GLU A 2 -44.74 -32.17 -18.10
C GLU A 2 -43.61 -33.17 -17.82
N LYS A 3 -42.98 -33.59 -18.91
CA LYS A 3 -41.84 -34.50 -19.07
C LYS A 3 -40.63 -33.95 -18.30
N PHE A 4 -40.32 -34.55 -17.15
CA PHE A 4 -39.17 -34.18 -16.34
C PHE A 4 -37.90 -34.82 -16.92
N THR A 5 -37.05 -33.97 -17.46
CA THR A 5 -35.79 -34.24 -18.13
C THR A 5 -34.70 -34.65 -17.13
N VAL A 6 -33.96 -35.74 -17.40
CA VAL A 6 -32.57 -35.87 -16.93
C VAL A 6 -31.70 -36.33 -18.10
N VAL A 7 -31.07 -35.36 -18.76
CA VAL A 7 -29.97 -35.60 -19.69
C VAL A 7 -28.75 -35.95 -18.86
N HIS A 8 -28.33 -37.21 -18.92
CA HIS A 8 -26.97 -37.60 -18.55
C HIS A 8 -26.01 -37.08 -19.62
N GLY A 9 -24.97 -36.37 -19.20
CA GLY A 9 -23.95 -35.86 -20.13
C GLY A 9 -22.74 -35.33 -19.41
N GLY A 10 -21.89 -36.26 -18.93
CA GLY A 10 -20.55 -35.92 -18.48
C GLY A 10 -19.75 -35.30 -19.62
N VAL A 11 -19.02 -34.24 -19.31
CA VAL A 11 -17.91 -33.77 -20.14
C VAL A 11 -16.72 -33.44 -19.26
N VAL A 12 -15.60 -33.93 -19.76
CA VAL A 12 -14.23 -33.94 -19.24
C VAL A 12 -13.71 -32.58 -18.77
N ALA A 13 -12.88 -32.61 -17.73
CA ALA A 13 -12.07 -31.47 -17.30
C ALA A 13 -10.98 -31.15 -18.33
N PRO A 14 -10.89 -29.92 -18.86
CA PRO A 14 -9.68 -29.47 -19.53
C PRO A 14 -8.66 -28.93 -18.51
N SER A 15 -7.45 -29.44 -18.66
CA SER A 15 -6.22 -29.15 -17.93
C SER A 15 -5.92 -27.65 -17.81
N ALA A 16 -5.37 -27.26 -16.65
CA ALA A 16 -4.86 -25.91 -16.39
C ALA A 16 -3.68 -25.55 -17.33
N PRO A 17 -3.67 -24.37 -17.97
CA PRO A 17 -2.46 -23.85 -18.60
C PRO A 17 -1.54 -23.20 -17.56
N SER A 18 -0.41 -23.85 -17.32
CA SER A 18 0.77 -23.24 -16.69
C SER A 18 1.47 -22.32 -17.70
N GLY A 19 1.50 -21.01 -17.43
CA GLY A 19 2.30 -20.03 -18.17
C GLY A 19 1.84 -18.58 -17.97
N GLY A 20 2.65 -17.77 -17.27
CA GLY A 20 2.47 -16.31 -17.16
C GLY A 20 2.81 -15.57 -18.47
N PRO A 21 3.00 -14.22 -18.47
CA PRO A 21 2.96 -13.25 -17.38
C PRO A 21 1.81 -12.22 -17.48
N VAL A 22 1.59 -11.56 -16.34
CA VAL A 22 0.72 -10.42 -16.07
C VAL A 22 0.67 -9.37 -17.19
N GLY A 23 -0.48 -9.21 -17.83
CA GLY A 23 -0.62 -8.24 -18.91
C GLY A 23 -2.01 -8.15 -19.52
N ALA A 24 -3.08 -8.14 -18.71
CA ALA A 24 -4.42 -7.82 -19.19
C ALA A 24 -5.34 -7.40 -18.03
N LEU A 25 -5.14 -6.20 -17.45
CA LEU A 25 -6.20 -5.57 -16.67
C LEU A 25 -7.20 -4.97 -17.65
N GLN A 26 -8.15 -5.82 -18.00
CA GLN A 26 -9.21 -5.58 -18.95
C GLN A 26 -10.12 -4.43 -18.50
N ALA A 27 -10.15 -3.41 -19.33
CA ALA A 27 -11.25 -2.53 -19.67
C ALA A 27 -12.53 -2.61 -18.81
N ARG A 28 -12.80 -1.54 -18.05
CA ARG A 28 -14.16 -1.02 -17.87
C ARG A 28 -14.17 0.51 -17.99
N ALA A 29 -14.05 0.98 -19.23
CA ALA A 29 -14.55 2.29 -19.61
C ALA A 29 -16.04 2.15 -19.88
N GLN A 30 -16.88 2.54 -18.92
CA GLN A 30 -18.30 2.80 -19.17
C GLN A 30 -18.52 4.29 -18.96
N ALA A 31 -18.29 5.06 -20.02
CA ALA A 31 -18.81 6.41 -20.14
C ALA A 31 -20.27 6.32 -20.58
N LEU A 32 -21.19 6.85 -19.77
CA LEU A 32 -22.48 7.34 -20.26
C LEU A 32 -22.73 8.71 -19.62
N ALA A 33 -22.70 9.72 -20.48
CA ALA A 33 -23.11 11.08 -20.19
C ALA A 33 -24.64 11.19 -20.28
N THR A 34 -25.26 11.91 -19.35
CA THR A 34 -26.48 12.69 -19.58
C THR A 34 -26.55 13.84 -18.57
N ALA A 35 -26.22 15.03 -19.09
CA ALA A 35 -26.68 16.39 -18.79
C ALA A 35 -27.31 16.77 -17.42
N THR A 36 -26.62 17.72 -16.77
CA THR A 36 -27.13 19.03 -16.27
C THR A 36 -27.89 19.14 -14.94
N GLU A 37 -27.35 20.07 -14.10
CA GLU A 37 -27.81 20.60 -12.80
C GLU A 37 -27.71 19.64 -11.60
N THR A 38 -26.98 19.90 -10.51
CA THR A 38 -26.73 21.16 -9.78
C THR A 38 -25.37 21.07 -9.06
N ILE A 39 -24.71 22.20 -8.86
CA ILE A 39 -23.48 22.31 -8.07
C ILE A 39 -23.74 21.81 -6.64
N ALA A 40 -23.19 20.65 -6.30
CA ALA A 40 -22.95 20.23 -4.93
C ALA A 40 -21.53 19.67 -4.88
N VAL A 41 -20.57 20.55 -4.58
CA VAL A 41 -19.22 20.15 -4.19
C VAL A 41 -19.34 19.49 -2.82
N GLN A 42 -19.79 18.25 -2.78
CA GLN A 42 -19.52 17.37 -1.65
C GLN A 42 -18.09 16.92 -1.82
N ALA A 43 -17.17 17.71 -1.25
CA ALA A 43 -15.84 17.27 -0.91
C ALA A 43 -15.97 16.16 0.14
N ALA A 44 -16.38 14.97 -0.28
CA ALA A 44 -16.19 13.75 0.45
C ALA A 44 -14.69 13.45 0.37
N VAL A 45 -13.93 14.14 1.21
CA VAL A 45 -12.56 13.81 1.51
C VAL A 45 -12.60 12.46 2.22
N THR A 46 -12.62 11.39 1.44
CA THR A 46 -12.28 10.05 1.92
C THR A 46 -10.77 10.01 2.10
N ILE A 47 -10.23 10.65 3.16
CA ILE A 47 -8.92 10.22 3.67
C ILE A 47 -9.18 8.93 4.43
N SER A 48 -9.20 7.84 3.68
CA SER A 48 -8.93 6.51 4.22
C SER A 48 -8.00 5.84 3.23
N GLU A 49 -6.90 6.54 2.92
CA GLU A 49 -5.70 5.85 2.47
C GLU A 49 -5.21 5.01 3.65
N PRO A 50 -4.89 3.73 3.46
CA PRO A 50 -4.12 3.02 4.47
C PRO A 50 -2.83 3.83 4.64
N VAL A 51 -2.63 4.42 5.81
CA VAL A 51 -1.33 4.99 6.18
C VAL A 51 -0.39 3.81 6.31
N VAL A 52 0.07 3.31 5.17
CA VAL A 52 1.29 2.54 5.07
C VAL A 52 2.35 3.50 5.54
N ASN A 53 2.62 3.49 6.85
CA ASN A 53 3.69 4.27 7.47
C ASN A 53 4.99 3.78 6.87
N THR A 54 5.29 4.26 5.67
CA THR A 54 6.44 3.80 4.93
C THR A 54 7.67 4.21 5.72
N LYS A 55 8.76 3.46 5.55
CA LYS A 55 10.07 3.82 6.13
C LYS A 55 10.43 5.28 5.83
N ALA A 56 10.03 5.77 4.65
CA ALA A 56 10.22 7.14 4.22
C ALA A 56 9.39 8.15 5.04
N GLN A 57 8.14 7.84 5.39
CA GLN A 57 7.31 8.70 6.25
C GLN A 57 7.84 8.76 7.68
N GLN A 58 8.26 7.62 8.25
CA GLN A 58 8.85 7.59 9.59
C GLN A 58 10.16 8.38 9.65
N ALA A 59 11.00 8.26 8.62
CA ALA A 59 12.21 9.07 8.50
C ALA A 59 11.91 10.57 8.34
N ALA A 60 10.87 10.93 7.57
CA ALA A 60 10.45 12.31 7.41
C ALA A 60 9.91 12.90 8.72
N GLU A 61 9.09 12.13 9.46
CA GLU A 61 8.58 12.54 10.76
C GLU A 61 9.69 12.72 11.79
N ALA A 62 10.68 11.82 11.80
CA ALA A 62 11.85 11.96 12.65
C ALA A 62 12.63 13.24 12.35
N ARG A 63 12.81 13.59 11.07
CA ARG A 63 13.44 14.86 10.65
C ARG A 63 12.65 16.08 11.09
N MET A 64 11.33 16.03 10.98
CA MET A 64 10.46 17.11 11.48
C MET A 64 10.60 17.29 13.00
N LYS A 65 10.89 16.22 13.74
CA LYS A 65 11.15 16.24 15.18
C LYS A 65 12.59 16.64 15.56
N GLY A 66 13.48 16.86 14.58
CA GLY A 66 14.88 17.23 14.82
C GLY A 66 15.86 16.06 14.92
N TYR A 67 15.43 14.84 14.58
CA TYR A 67 16.32 13.69 14.41
C TYR A 67 16.90 13.65 12.99
N GLU A 68 17.96 12.88 12.76
CA GLU A 68 18.56 12.75 11.41
C GLU A 68 17.66 12.01 10.40
N GLY A 69 16.70 11.23 10.89
CA GLY A 69 15.86 10.37 10.04
C GLY A 69 16.64 9.17 9.47
N GLU A 70 17.73 8.78 10.12
CA GLU A 70 18.43 7.53 9.87
C GLU A 70 17.83 6.40 10.71
N ALA A 71 17.69 5.22 10.09
CA ALA A 71 17.26 4.03 10.80
C ALA A 71 18.42 3.52 11.67
N CYS A 72 18.17 3.37 12.97
CA CYS A 72 19.09 2.70 13.87
C CYS A 72 19.36 1.27 13.38
N GLY A 73 20.63 0.89 13.24
CA GLY A 73 21.03 -0.45 12.80
C GLY A 73 20.66 -1.57 13.78
N GLU A 74 20.42 -1.24 15.06
CA GLU A 74 20.08 -2.24 16.08
C GLU A 74 18.57 -2.44 16.26
N CYS A 75 17.80 -1.35 16.38
CA CYS A 75 16.36 -1.41 16.64
C CYS A 75 15.46 -0.97 15.47
N GLY A 76 16.03 -0.45 14.38
CA GLY A 76 15.28 0.00 13.20
C GLY A 76 14.51 1.31 13.35
N ASN A 77 14.60 1.98 14.51
CA ASN A 77 13.88 3.24 14.77
C ASN A 77 14.60 4.47 14.18
N PHE A 78 13.87 5.53 13.86
CA PHE A 78 14.39 6.74 13.17
C PHE A 78 14.81 7.87 14.11
N THR A 79 14.76 7.63 15.41
CA THR A 79 15.04 8.63 16.47
C THR A 79 16.55 8.77 16.76
N MET A 80 17.37 8.81 15.71
CA MET A 80 18.82 9.04 15.86
C MET A 80 19.13 10.53 15.95
N VAL A 81 19.86 10.93 16.98
CA VAL A 81 20.23 12.30 17.30
C VAL A 81 21.75 12.47 17.35
N ARG A 82 22.25 13.49 16.66
CA ARG A 82 23.65 13.91 16.73
C ARG A 82 24.01 14.48 18.11
N ASN A 83 24.89 13.78 18.82
CA ASN A 83 25.51 14.21 20.07
C ASN A 83 27.00 14.43 19.82
N GLY A 84 27.34 15.57 19.22
CA GLY A 84 28.70 15.90 18.78
C GLY A 84 29.07 15.21 17.46
N THR A 85 30.17 14.46 17.44
CA THR A 85 30.54 13.59 16.32
C THR A 85 29.71 12.30 16.28
N CYS A 86 29.23 11.85 17.45
CA CYS A 86 28.45 10.64 17.60
C CYS A 86 26.97 10.83 17.23
N LEU A 87 26.34 9.71 16.91
CA LEU A 87 24.96 9.57 16.52
C LEU A 87 24.32 8.58 17.50
N LYS A 88 23.36 9.04 18.31
CA LYS A 88 22.75 8.27 19.41
C LYS A 88 21.30 7.94 19.08
N CYS A 89 20.88 6.69 19.26
CA CYS A 89 19.47 6.33 19.21
C CYS A 89 18.80 6.61 20.57
N ASP A 90 17.77 7.46 20.59
CA ASP A 90 16.99 7.68 21.82
C ASP A 90 16.09 6.49 22.20
N THR A 91 15.79 5.60 21.26
CA THR A 91 14.92 4.44 21.54
C THR A 91 15.67 3.33 22.30
N CYS A 92 16.87 2.96 21.85
CA CYS A 92 17.62 1.82 22.41
C CYS A 92 18.97 2.20 23.03
N GLY A 93 19.40 3.47 22.91
CA GLY A 93 20.65 3.97 23.50
C GLY A 93 21.91 3.70 22.68
N SER A 94 21.83 2.98 21.57
CA SER A 94 22.99 2.66 20.71
C SER A 94 23.64 3.92 20.15
N THR A 95 24.97 3.93 20.07
CA THR A 95 25.75 5.05 19.54
C THR A 95 26.63 4.60 18.39
N SER A 96 26.68 5.38 17.32
CA SER A 96 27.55 5.17 16.16
C SER A 96 28.34 6.45 15.84
N GLY A 97 29.51 6.33 15.19
CA GLY A 97 30.27 7.49 14.70
C GLY A 97 31.13 8.24 15.74
N CYS A 98 31.53 7.61 16.83
CA CYS A 98 32.44 8.22 17.80
C CYS A 98 33.91 8.01 17.41
N SER A 99 34.54 9.00 16.77
CA SER A 99 36.00 9.08 16.57
C SER A 99 36.63 10.12 17.47
#